data_AF-A0ABD6I3J2-F1
#
_entry.id   AF-A0ABD6I3J2-F1
#
_cell.length_a   1.000
_cell.length_b   1.000
_cell.length_c   1.000
_cell.angle_alpha   90.00
_cell.angle_beta   90.00
_cell.angle_gamma   90.00
#
_symmetry.space_group_name_H-M   'P 1'
#
loop_
_entity.id
_entity.type
_entity.pdbx_description
1 polymer ?
#
loop_
_entity_poly.entity_id
_entity_poly.type
_entity_poly.pdbx_seq_one_letter_code
_entity_poly.pdbx_strand_id
1 'polypeptide(L)' 'MDADEGFLGSVEEVRTTEDIDQVNIALSKGWVIIKISESILAWDDGGKSSRVTYHMGRPKKLPI' A
#
# COMPACT_ATOMS: atom_id res chain seq x y z
N MET A 1 15.40 18.87 1.30
CA MET A 1 15.15 17.44 1.53
C MET A 1 13.69 17.22 1.14
N ASP A 2 13.40 16.98 -0.15
CA ASP A 2 12.06 17.24 -0.71
C ASP A 2 11.65 16.23 -1.80
N ALA A 3 12.10 14.97 -1.70
CA ALA A 3 11.76 13.96 -2.71
C ALA A 3 10.38 13.30 -2.50
N ASP A 4 9.81 13.41 -1.30
CA ASP A 4 8.59 12.65 -0.91
C ASP A 4 7.27 13.37 -1.24
N GLU A 5 7.25 14.72 -1.21
CA GLU A 5 6.05 15.52 -1.52
C GLU A 5 5.64 15.44 -2.99
N GLY A 6 6.59 15.25 -3.92
CA GLY A 6 6.30 15.18 -5.35
C GLY A 6 5.57 13.90 -5.78
N PHE A 7 5.85 12.78 -5.11
CA PHE A 7 5.25 11.49 -5.45
C PHE A 7 3.83 11.38 -4.91
N LEU A 8 3.60 11.76 -3.65
CA LEU A 8 2.26 11.77 -3.05
C LEU A 8 1.34 12.82 -3.69
N GLY A 9 1.88 13.98 -4.08
CA GLY A 9 1.13 14.99 -4.83
C GLY A 9 0.64 14.52 -6.21
N SER A 10 1.23 13.44 -6.73
CA SER A 10 0.87 12.80 -8.00
C SER A 10 -0.11 11.64 -7.82
N VAL A 11 -0.51 11.28 -6.59
CA VAL A 11 -1.50 10.23 -6.31
C VAL A 11 -2.90 10.83 -6.24
N GLU A 12 -3.81 10.32 -7.07
CA GLU A 12 -5.21 10.74 -7.10
C GLU A 12 -6.07 10.02 -6.06
N GLU A 13 -5.86 8.72 -5.91
CA GLU A 13 -6.65 7.86 -5.03
C GLU A 13 -5.72 6.96 -4.22
N VAL A 14 -6.00 6.82 -2.92
CA VAL A 14 -5.31 5.87 -2.05
C VAL A 14 -6.29 4.79 -1.62
N ARG A 15 -5.87 3.52 -1.72
CA ARG A 15 -6.61 2.37 -1.18
C ARG A 15 -5.72 1.53 -0.29
N THR A 16 -6.33 0.85 0.67
CA THR A 16 -5.66 -0.11 1.55
C THR A 16 -6.26 -1.49 1.36
N THR A 17 -5.41 -2.51 1.27
CA THR A 17 -5.83 -3.92 1.22
C THR A 17 -4.85 -4.78 1.99
N GLU A 18 -5.29 -5.92 2.48
CA GLU A 18 -4.43 -6.97 3.04
C GLU A 18 -4.34 -8.17 2.12
N ASP A 19 -5.21 -8.19 1.10
CA ASP A 19 -5.31 -9.24 0.11
C ASP A 19 -4.29 -9.00 -1.00
N ILE A 20 -3.33 -9.93 -1.13
CA ILE A 20 -2.21 -9.80 -2.07
C ILE A 20 -2.66 -9.93 -3.53
N ASP A 21 -3.74 -10.66 -3.80
CA ASP A 21 -4.31 -10.75 -5.14
C ASP A 21 -4.87 -9.40 -5.60
N GLN A 22 -5.55 -8.67 -4.72
CA GLN A 22 -5.97 -7.30 -4.99
C GLN A 22 -4.79 -6.35 -5.23
N VAL A 23 -3.67 -6.55 -4.51
CA VAL A 23 -2.43 -5.79 -4.76
C VAL A 23 -1.91 -6.06 -6.16
N ASN A 24 -1.78 -7.33 -6.54
CA ASN A 24 -1.26 -7.72 -7.86
C ASN A 24 -2.14 -7.18 -9.00
N ILE A 25 -3.47 -7.22 -8.84
CA ILE A 25 -4.41 -6.65 -9.81
C ILE A 25 -4.25 -5.13 -9.89
N ALA A 26 -4.10 -4.43 -8.77
CA ALA A 26 -3.91 -2.99 -8.73
C ALA A 26 -2.59 -2.58 -9.41
N LEU A 27 -1.49 -3.27 -9.09
CA LEU A 27 -0.18 -3.08 -9.73
C LEU A 27 -0.26 -3.26 -11.25
N SER A 28 -0.97 -4.29 -11.71
CA SER A 28 -1.20 -4.53 -13.14
C SER A 28 -2.01 -3.42 -13.82
N LYS A 29 -2.83 -2.69 -13.05
CA LYS A 29 -3.60 -1.52 -13.50
C LYS A 29 -2.82 -0.21 -13.38
N GLY A 30 -1.53 -0.27 -13.07
CA GLY A 30 -0.66 0.91 -12.95
C GLY A 30 -0.77 1.62 -11.60
N TRP A 31 -1.33 0.97 -10.57
CA TRP A 31 -1.22 1.47 -9.20
C TRP A 31 0.18 1.21 -8.66
N VAL A 32 0.56 1.96 -7.64
CA VAL A 32 1.87 1.87 -6.98
C VAL A 32 1.67 1.60 -5.49
N ILE A 33 2.54 0.79 -4.90
CA ILE A 33 2.54 0.61 -3.44
C ILE A 33 3.25 1.82 -2.84
N ILE A 34 2.54 2.57 -2.00
CA ILE A 34 3.06 3.73 -1.28
C ILE A 34 3.72 3.28 0.02
N LYS A 35 3.06 2.36 0.74
CA LYS A 35 3.50 1.90 2.06
C LYS A 35 3.03 0.48 2.33
N ILE A 36 3.86 -0.30 3.02
CA ILE A 36 3.48 -1.59 3.58
C ILE A 36 3.60 -1.47 5.09
N SER A 37 2.52 -1.80 5.80
CA SER A 37 2.46 -1.76 7.25
C SER A 37 2.25 -3.18 7.76
N GLU A 38 3.08 -3.65 8.67
CA GLU A 38 2.89 -4.94 9.33
C GLU A 38 2.51 -4.70 10.80
N SER A 39 1.41 -5.31 11.23
CA SER A 39 0.93 -5.28 12.60
C SER A 39 0.99 -6.68 13.19
N ILE A 40 1.82 -6.86 14.22
CA ILE A 40 1.89 -8.12 14.96
C ILE A 40 0.84 -8.05 16.07
N LEU A 41 -0.21 -8.87 15.93
CA LEU A 41 -1.16 -9.12 17.01
C LEU A 41 -0.64 -10.30 17.84
N ALA A 42 -0.21 -10.01 19.06
CA ALA A 42 0.03 -11.02 20.08
C ALA A 42 -1.33 -11.41 20.69
N TRP A 43 -1.65 -12.70 20.62
CA TRP A 43 -2.83 -13.29 21.25
C TRP A 43 -2.49 -13.74 22.68
N ASP A 44 -3.50 -13.75 23.54
CA ASP A 44 -3.36 -14.11 24.96
C ASP A 44 -2.82 -15.56 25.15
N ASP A 45 -3.10 -16.45 24.19
CA ASP A 45 -2.58 -17.84 24.15
C ASP A 45 -1.10 -17.96 23.71
N GLY A 46 -0.36 -16.85 23.57
CA GLY A 46 1.03 -16.84 23.12
C GLY A 46 1.20 -16.99 21.60
N GLY A 47 0.09 -17.11 20.85
CA GLY A 47 0.08 -17.05 19.41
C GLY A 47 0.46 -15.67 18.89
N LYS A 48 1.24 -15.60 17.81
CA LYS A 48 1.55 -14.35 17.11
C LYS A 48 0.92 -14.42 15.72
N SER A 49 0.01 -13.51 15.41
CA SER A 49 -0.48 -13.32 14.04
C SER A 49 0.09 -12.03 13.50
N SER A 50 0.67 -12.10 12.29
CA SER A 50 1.16 -10.92 11.59
C SER A 50 0.13 -10.54 10.53
N ARG A 51 -0.32 -9.29 10.57
CA ARG A 51 -1.29 -8.72 9.63
C ARG A 51 -0.57 -7.71 8.76
N VAL A 52 -0.47 -8.00 7.47
CA VAL A 52 0.20 -7.14 6.49
C VAL A 52 -0.85 -6.31 5.75
N THR A 53 -0.73 -5.00 5.82
CA THR A 53 -1.60 -4.03 5.14
C THR A 53 -0.81 -3.27 4.09
N TYR A 54 -1.27 -3.34 2.85
CA TYR A 54 -0.71 -2.66 1.69
C TYR A 54 -1.49 -1.37 1.44
N HIS A 55 -0.79 -0.25 1.39
CA HIS A 55 -1.31 1.05 1.01
C HIS A 55 -0.89 1.33 -0.44
N MET A 56 -1.87 1.44 -1.33
CA MET A 56 -1.69 1.59 -2.76
C MET A 56 -2.21 2.95 -3.21
N GLY A 57 -1.47 3.58 -4.12
CA GLY A 57 -1.83 4.84 -4.76
C GLY A 57 -2.13 4.63 -6.24
N ARG A 58 -3.18 5.26 -6.72
CA ARG A 58 -3.41 5.45 -8.15
C ARG A 58 -2.78 6.77 -8.59
N PRO A 59 -1.79 6.78 -9.48
CA PRO A 59 -1.22 8.02 -9.99
C PRO A 59 -2.24 8.77 -10.88
N LYS A 60 -2.24 10.11 -10.78
CA LYS A 60 -3.15 11.04 -11.45
C LYS A 60 -2.88 11.17 -12.96
N LYS A 61 -1.66 10.86 -13.40
CA LYS A 61 -1.26 10.70 -14.79
C LYS A 61 -0.02 9.83 -14.84
N LEU A 62 0.00 8.85 -15.75
CA LEU A 62 1.25 8.27 -16.21
C LEU A 62 2.09 9.41 -16.81
N PRO A 63 3.34 9.65 -16.37
CA PRO A 63 4.23 10.54 -17.09
C PRO A 63 4.43 9.92 -18.48
N ILE A 64 3.94 10.62 -19.50
CA ILE A 64 4.21 10.36 -20.92
C ILE A 64 5.64 10.77 -21.24
#